data_AF-A0A3A1P7I9-F1
#
_entry.id   AF-A0A3A1P7I9-F1
#
_cell.length_a   1.000
_cell.length_b   1.000
_cell.length_c   1.000
_cell.angle_alpha   90.00
_cell.angle_beta   90.00
_cell.angle_gamma   90.00
#
_symmetry.space_group_name_H-M   'P 1'
#
loop_
_entity.id
_entity.type
_entity.pdbx_description
1 polymer ?
#
loop_
_entity_poly.entity_id
_entity_poly.type
_entity_poly.pdbx_seq_one_letter_code
_entity_poly.pdbx_strand_id
1 'polypeptide(L)'
;MESPVPYRSTPVFDHDTLPAALRGRHQTKAGVWGVIRVIAGELKLTHLDPESETVLRPGEPGLVLPQQPHFVTPMGEMQMQVDFYDRPPGG
;
A
#
# COMPACT_ATOMS: atom_id res chain seq x y z
N MET A 1 0.56 -8.26 23.65
CA MET A 1 1.08 -7.01 23.08
C MET A 1 0.08 -6.56 22.04
N GLU A 2 -0.51 -5.37 22.18
CA GLU A 2 -1.48 -4.86 21.20
C GLU A 2 -0.79 -4.63 19.86
N SER A 3 -1.46 -5.05 18.78
CA SER A 3 -1.04 -4.70 17.43
C SER A 3 -1.08 -3.17 17.29
N PRO A 4 -0.05 -2.55 16.72
CA PRO A 4 -0.05 -1.10 16.51
C PRO A 4 -1.25 -0.68 15.65
N VAL A 5 -1.77 0.51 15.93
CA VAL A 5 -2.86 1.16 15.19
C VAL A 5 -2.23 2.14 14.20
N PRO A 6 -2.76 2.29 12.97
CA PRO A 6 -2.24 3.28 12.05
C PRO A 6 -2.45 4.70 12.61
N TYR A 7 -1.44 5.57 12.46
CA TYR A 7 -1.59 6.97 12.86
C TYR A 7 -2.37 7.80 11.83
N ARG A 8 -2.46 7.29 10.59
CA ARG A 8 -3.20 7.92 9.49
C ARG A 8 -3.62 6.85 8.48
N SER A 9 -4.80 7.04 7.91
CA SER A 9 -5.26 6.30 6.72
C SER A 9 -5.64 7.29 5.62
N THR A 10 -5.52 6.87 4.36
CA THR A 10 -6.06 7.62 3.23
C THR A 10 -7.59 7.49 3.18
N PRO A 11 -8.29 8.34 2.39
CA PRO A 11 -9.59 7.95 1.85
C PRO A 11 -9.50 6.62 1.09
N VAL A 12 -10.65 5.99 0.85
CA VAL A 12 -10.74 4.88 -0.11
C VAL A 12 -10.57 5.46 -1.51
N PHE A 13 -9.66 4.87 -2.28
CA PHE A 13 -9.47 5.16 -3.68
C PHE A 13 -10.03 4.04 -4.52
N ASP A 14 -10.63 4.38 -5.65
CA ASP A 14 -10.98 3.47 -6.72
C ASP A 14 -10.06 3.68 -7.94
N HIS A 15 -10.35 2.99 -9.04
CA HIS A 15 -9.59 3.08 -10.28
C HIS A 15 -9.55 4.49 -10.91
N ASP A 16 -10.56 5.33 -10.65
CA ASP A 16 -10.66 6.69 -11.16
C ASP A 16 -10.01 7.71 -10.22
N THR A 17 -10.19 7.54 -8.91
CA THR A 17 -9.76 8.47 -7.86
C THR A 17 -8.35 8.18 -7.34
N LEU A 18 -7.75 7.04 -7.67
CA LEU A 18 -6.38 6.71 -7.27
C LEU A 18 -5.39 7.76 -7.79
N PRO A 19 -4.70 8.52 -6.92
CA PRO A 19 -3.81 9.59 -7.36
C PRO A 19 -2.66 9.08 -8.24
N ALA A 20 -2.32 9.85 -9.28
CA ALA A 20 -1.21 9.51 -10.19
C ALA A 20 0.13 9.31 -9.45
N ALA A 21 0.33 10.01 -8.32
CA ALA A 21 1.53 9.85 -7.48
C ALA A 21 1.71 8.44 -6.92
N LEU A 22 0.62 7.70 -6.66
CA LEU A 22 0.69 6.31 -6.18
C LEU A 22 0.91 5.31 -7.32
N ARG A 23 0.58 5.71 -8.56
CA ARG A 23 0.78 4.91 -9.78
C ARG A 23 2.22 5.03 -10.32
N GLY A 24 2.94 6.05 -9.93
CA GLY A 24 4.35 6.26 -10.23
C GLY A 24 5.27 5.83 -9.09
N ARG A 25 6.58 5.73 -9.37
CA ARG A 25 7.61 5.44 -8.37
C ARG A 25 7.53 6.46 -7.22
N HIS A 26 7.33 5.94 -6.01
CA HIS A 26 7.38 6.72 -4.78
C HIS A 26 7.87 5.84 -3.62
N GLN A 27 8.01 6.43 -2.44
CA GLN A 27 8.39 5.74 -1.22
C GLN A 27 7.82 6.45 0.00
N THR A 28 7.66 5.72 1.10
CA THR A 28 7.37 6.32 2.40
C THR A 28 8.60 7.00 2.99
N LYS A 29 8.40 7.83 4.01
CA LYS A 29 9.51 8.45 4.78
C LYS A 29 10.21 7.39 5.65
N ALA A 30 11.43 7.71 6.10
CA ALA A 30 12.10 6.92 7.14
C ALA A 30 11.19 6.76 8.37
N GLY A 31 11.16 5.55 8.94
CA GLY A 31 10.30 5.22 10.09
C GLY A 31 8.80 5.14 9.76
N VAL A 32 8.39 5.13 8.49
CA VAL A 32 6.97 5.01 8.10
C VAL A 32 6.74 3.74 7.28
N TRP A 33 5.89 2.87 7.80
CA TRP A 33 5.39 1.69 7.07
C TRP A 33 4.07 2.03 6.39
N GLY A 34 3.88 1.52 5.18
CA GLY A 34 2.61 1.57 4.46
C GLY A 34 1.97 0.19 4.42
N VAL A 35 0.70 0.08 4.78
CA VAL A 35 -0.10 -1.14 4.58
C VAL A 35 -1.19 -0.83 3.56
N ILE A 36 -1.07 -1.45 2.40
CA ILE A 36 -1.98 -1.30 1.26
C ILE A 36 -3.07 -2.36 1.39
N ARG A 37 -4.31 -1.95 1.63
CA ARG A 37 -5.46 -2.85 1.76
C ARG A 37 -6.35 -2.72 0.53
N VAL A 38 -6.58 -3.83 -0.15
CA VAL A 38 -7.62 -3.92 -1.17
C VAL A 38 -8.94 -4.24 -0.47
N ILE A 39 -9.97 -3.46 -0.75
CA ILE A 39 -11.34 -3.64 -0.26
C ILE A 39 -12.14 -4.46 -1.29
N ALA A 40 -11.96 -4.17 -2.58
CA ALA A 40 -12.57 -4.88 -3.70
C ALA A 40 -11.66 -4.86 -4.93
N GLY A 41 -11.80 -5.86 -5.81
CA GLY A 41 -10.99 -5.98 -7.03
C GLY A 41 -9.57 -6.47 -6.79
N GLU A 42 -8.65 -6.05 -7.67
CA GLU A 42 -7.25 -6.47 -7.64
C GLU A 42 -6.31 -5.28 -7.90
N LEU A 43 -5.18 -5.27 -7.21
CA LEU A 43 -4.16 -4.23 -7.33
C LEU A 43 -2.78 -4.88 -7.40
N LYS A 44 -1.99 -4.56 -8.42
CA LYS A 44 -0.60 -4.98 -8.47
C LYS A 44 0.29 -4.01 -7.70
N LEU A 45 1.04 -4.52 -6.72
CA LEU A 45 2.11 -3.81 -6.04
C LEU A 45 3.45 -4.23 -6.66
N THR A 46 4.24 -3.25 -7.10
CA THR A 46 5.59 -3.48 -7.65
C THR A 46 6.61 -2.81 -6.74
N HIS A 47 7.50 -3.58 -6.13
CA HIS A 47 8.72 -3.09 -5.48
C HIS A 47 9.84 -2.97 -6.50
N LEU A 48 10.70 -1.97 -6.32
CA LEU A 48 11.80 -1.68 -7.25
C LEU A 48 13.17 -2.09 -6.71
N ASP A 49 13.28 -2.35 -5.40
CA ASP A 49 14.54 -2.71 -4.77
C ASP A 49 14.31 -3.54 -3.48
N PRO A 50 14.52 -4.88 -3.53
CA PRO A 50 14.69 -5.68 -4.75
C PRO A 50 13.42 -5.66 -5.60
N GLU A 51 13.57 -5.87 -6.92
CA GLU A 51 12.43 -5.93 -7.83
C GLU A 51 11.55 -7.14 -7.50
N SER A 52 10.26 -6.89 -7.27
CA SER A 52 9.26 -7.93 -7.07
C SER A 52 7.87 -7.39 -7.38
N GLU A 53 6.97 -8.28 -7.81
CA GLU A 53 5.58 -7.94 -8.04
C GLU A 53 4.68 -8.84 -7.20
N THR A 54 3.59 -8.29 -6.68
CA THR A 54 2.58 -9.04 -5.92
C THR A 54 1.20 -8.52 -6.27
N VAL A 55 0.27 -9.43 -6.55
CA VAL A 55 -1.14 -9.07 -6.73
C VAL A 55 -1.81 -9.09 -5.36
N LEU A 56 -2.38 -7.95 -4.97
CA LEU A 56 -3.12 -7.78 -3.73
C LEU A 56 -4.61 -8.00 -3.97
N ARG A 57 -5.26 -8.69 -3.03
CA ARG A 57 -6.68 -9.05 -3.04
C ARG A 57 -7.33 -8.67 -1.70
N PRO A 58 -8.67 -8.62 -1.61
CA PRO A 58 -9.33 -8.43 -0.32
C PRO A 58 -8.89 -9.46 0.71
N GLY A 59 -8.40 -8.99 1.86
CA GLY A 59 -7.84 -9.83 2.93
C GLY A 59 -6.34 -10.12 2.82
N GLU A 60 -5.69 -9.74 1.71
CA GLU A 60 -4.26 -9.94 1.44
C GLU A 60 -3.54 -8.59 1.33
N PRO A 61 -3.24 -7.92 2.46
CA PRO A 61 -2.64 -6.59 2.43
C PRO A 61 -1.18 -6.62 1.98
N GLY A 62 -0.76 -5.61 1.21
CA GLY A 62 0.63 -5.38 0.85
C GLY A 62 1.34 -4.54 1.89
N LEU A 63 2.50 -5.02 2.39
CA LEU A 63 3.36 -4.25 3.29
C LEU A 63 4.47 -3.57 2.50
N VAL A 64 4.63 -2.27 2.74
CA VAL A 64 5.74 -1.45 2.24
C VAL A 64 6.60 -1.01 3.41
N LEU A 65 7.90 -1.29 3.33
CA LEU A 65 8.88 -0.90 4.34
C LEU A 65 9.27 0.59 4.22
N PRO A 66 9.78 1.21 5.30
CA PRO A 66 10.26 2.58 5.25
C PRO A 66 11.27 2.80 4.12
N GLN A 67 11.03 3.82 3.29
CA GLN A 67 11.88 4.20 2.16
C GLN A 67 12.00 3.14 1.06
N GLN A 68 11.20 2.07 1.09
CA GLN A 68 11.18 1.07 0.03
C GLN A 68 10.50 1.65 -1.23
N PRO A 69 11.20 1.77 -2.37
CA PRO A 69 10.61 2.33 -3.57
C PRO A 69 9.62 1.34 -4.20
N HIS A 70 8.42 1.82 -4.49
CA HIS A 70 7.34 1.01 -5.04
C HIS A 70 6.33 1.88 -5.82
N PHE A 71 5.38 1.22 -6.47
CA PHE A 71 4.18 1.84 -7.05
C PHE A 71 3.06 0.80 -7.16
N VAL A 72 1.83 1.26 -7.42
CA VAL A 72 0.68 0.37 -7.60
C VAL A 72 0.00 0.55 -8.96
N THR A 73 -0.47 -0.56 -9.51
CA THR A 73 -1.18 -0.59 -10.80
C THR A 73 -2.55 -1.26 -10.60
N PRO A 74 -3.67 -0.54 -10.79
CA PRO A 74 -5.00 -1.15 -10.83
C PRO A 74 -5.08 -2.23 -11.92
N MET A 75 -5.63 -3.40 -11.60
CA MET A 75 -5.82 -4.49 -12.57
C MET A 75 -7.26 -4.57 -13.13
N GLY A 76 -8.02 -3.49 -12.94
CA GLY A 76 -9.44 -3.39 -13.29
C GLY A 76 -10.14 -2.43 -12.32
N GLU A 77 -11.46 -2.57 -12.21
CA GLU A 77 -12.22 -1.93 -11.13
C GLU A 77 -11.69 -2.45 -9.78
N MET A 78 -11.32 -1.53 -8.89
CA MET A 78 -10.80 -1.85 -7.57
C MET A 78 -11.16 -0.76 -6.58
N GLN A 79 -11.06 -1.10 -5.29
CA GLN A 79 -11.09 -0.15 -4.19
C GLN A 79 -9.95 -0.49 -3.23
N MET A 80 -9.21 0.52 -2.79
CA MET A 80 -8.09 0.37 -1.87
C MET A 80 -8.00 1.49 -0.85
N GLN A 81 -7.32 1.22 0.26
CA GLN A 81 -6.94 2.21 1.27
C GLN A 81 -5.50 1.95 1.70
N VAL A 82 -4.76 3.01 2.03
CA VAL A 82 -3.41 2.89 2.60
C VAL A 82 -3.41 3.37 4.04
N ASP A 83 -2.94 2.50 4.92
CA ASP A 83 -2.69 2.80 6.32
C ASP A 83 -1.21 3.10 6.54
N PHE A 84 -0.91 4.13 7.33
CA PHE A 84 0.44 4.52 7.68
C PHE A 84 0.71 4.29 9.17
N TYR A 85 1.85 3.65 9.45
CA TYR A 85 2.28 3.32 10.80
C TYR A 85 3.63 3.96 11.11
N ASP A 86 3.83 4.36 12.37
CA ASP A 86 5.06 4.93 12.93
C ASP A 86 5.99 3.87 13.54
N ARG A 87 5.56 2.61 13.48
CA ARG A 87 6.26 1.42 13.94
C ARG A 87 5.82 0.21 13.11
N PRO A 88 6.57 -0.90 13.08
CA PRO A 88 6.21 -2.07 12.29
C PRO A 88 4.79 -2.56 12.63
N PRO A 89 3.86 -2.68 11.66
CA PRO A 89 2.43 -2.95 11.90
C PRO A 89 2.08 -4.33 12.51
N GLY A 90 3.09 -5.11 12.90
CA GLY A 90 2.99 -6.50 13.35
C GLY A 90 4.12 -7.31 12.71
N GLY A 91 4.81 -8.12 13.51
CA GLY A 91 5.95 -8.95 13.11
C GLY A 91 5.55 -10.32 12.57
#